data_AF-A0A8H6Y2U4-F1
#
_entry.id   AF-A0A8H6Y2U4-F1
#
_cell.length_a   1.000
_cell.length_b   1.000
_cell.length_c   1.000
_cell.angle_alpha   90.00
_cell.angle_beta   90.00
_cell.angle_gamma   90.00
#
_symmetry.space_group_name_H-M   'P 1'
#
loop_
_entity.id
_entity.type
_entity.pdbx_description
1 polymer ?
#
loop_
_entity_poly.entity_id
_entity_poly.type
_entity_poly.pdbx_seq_one_letter_code
_entity_poly.pdbx_strand_id
1 'polypeptide(L)'
;MSTIVRQYHFPPFPAIPEGIKIMPFKDFKEYGTRIVGADGVERDGLGIATIALPPKKVQKVATQNAIPLRKEWWEEWNTRQPIRGLYDPKMNRADRFYQASTEFSKHYKIYSHHQHLHLLWDTFRLFTGLTAMEGSKSTQGADQELSDDDDETEETTFVKPATETDANRVAISQLDNTTVRPQTEEKIVAFLNNPARSITIFLSSYMYDHGQMWDQRKLVSAPYLMRFFVNFLLVNNVLPENAQGLQDAYKAIDIAQKELPLTWNISDVLPDAFSMACQGHWGQKAGGFISWDPDSDLDGQPDAKRAKLTHNADTDEEASTAAIQELDDDAPVTNSGGWGGGGDSGWGATSGWGATAEKNQTADPKDVDMPASTDGGRQRSTRAGGCGCAAAPPRPTLIKLLGPTALPVTHAPGIVEWSLRRIKSVSAPPSEVPPADGAAAVERGLEARMHRMVLEPWVGPNAASDVPHVLRSSKGPVAPAVAASPDQPKPHDVLKDEITVLVEAGVAKVLSVGMGLIGTWVQLARVQDQEGGETNVNDAVPEAKKKTLTKGQKARRGLRYWYIDELVLVVPSYWAV
;
A
#
# COMPACT_ATOMS: atom_id res chain seq x y z
N MET A 1 17.80 -27.53 -25.26
CA MET A 1 17.37 -26.15 -25.58
C MET A 1 18.58 -25.26 -25.41
N SER A 2 19.12 -24.69 -26.50
CA SER A 2 20.29 -23.79 -26.42
C SER A 2 19.86 -22.43 -25.86
N THR A 3 20.37 -22.07 -24.69
CA THR A 3 20.18 -20.76 -24.08
C THR A 3 20.91 -19.72 -24.92
N ILE A 4 20.16 -18.89 -25.64
CA ILE A 4 20.71 -17.74 -26.38
C ILE A 4 21.01 -16.64 -25.36
N VAL A 5 22.26 -16.56 -24.92
CA VAL A 5 22.76 -15.43 -24.13
C VAL A 5 22.84 -14.22 -25.05
N ARG A 6 21.88 -13.30 -24.97
CA ARG A 6 21.97 -12.00 -25.66
C ARG A 6 22.99 -11.14 -24.91
N GLN A 7 24.22 -11.09 -25.40
CA GLN A 7 25.21 -10.11 -24.95
C GLN A 7 24.80 -8.73 -25.48
N TYR A 8 24.28 -7.88 -24.62
CA TYR A 8 24.08 -6.47 -24.92
C TYR A 8 25.43 -5.75 -24.83
N HIS A 9 26.02 -5.42 -25.98
CA HIS A 9 27.16 -4.51 -26.01
C HIS A 9 26.66 -3.08 -26.11
N PHE A 10 27.11 -2.23 -25.19
CA PHE A 10 26.92 -0.79 -25.32
C PHE A 10 27.53 -0.35 -26.67
N PRO A 11 26.87 0.55 -27.43
CA PRO A 11 27.49 1.13 -28.60
C PRO A 11 28.81 1.79 -28.19
N PRO A 12 29.85 1.75 -29.03
CA PRO A 12 31.13 2.38 -28.72
C PRO A 12 30.90 3.87 -28.42
N PHE A 13 31.56 4.37 -27.39
CA PHE A 13 31.54 5.80 -27.09
C PHE A 13 32.02 6.58 -28.32
N PRO A 14 31.39 7.74 -28.64
CA PRO A 14 31.83 8.57 -29.74
C PRO A 14 33.30 8.99 -29.55
N ALA A 15 34.05 9.06 -30.66
CA ALA A 15 35.43 9.51 -30.62
C ALA A 15 35.53 10.93 -30.08
N ILE A 16 36.57 11.19 -29.29
CA ILE A 16 36.84 12.51 -28.72
C ILE A 16 37.18 13.47 -29.86
N PRO A 17 36.53 14.65 -29.96
CA PRO A 17 36.85 15.63 -30.99
C PRO A 17 38.33 16.07 -30.93
N GLU A 18 38.95 16.32 -32.08
CA GLU A 18 40.34 16.76 -32.16
C GLU A 18 40.56 18.05 -31.34
N GLY A 19 41.61 18.05 -30.51
CA GLY A 19 41.97 19.18 -29.65
C GLY A 19 41.29 19.20 -28.27
N ILE A 20 40.35 18.29 -27.97
CA ILE A 20 39.70 18.23 -26.66
C ILE A 20 40.36 17.18 -25.77
N LYS A 21 40.97 17.61 -24.66
CA LYS A 21 41.50 16.71 -23.62
C LYS A 21 40.42 16.46 -22.58
N ILE A 22 39.76 15.31 -22.63
CA ILE A 22 38.81 14.90 -21.58
C ILE A 22 39.58 14.59 -20.31
N MET A 23 39.24 15.26 -19.21
CA MET A 23 39.83 15.03 -17.90
C MET A 23 39.24 13.74 -17.30
N PRO A 24 40.06 12.73 -16.93
CA PRO A 24 39.57 11.57 -16.22
C PRO A 24 38.93 11.97 -14.90
N PHE A 25 37.87 11.26 -14.49
CA PHE A 25 37.14 11.60 -13.25
C PHE A 25 38.02 11.55 -11.99
N LYS A 26 39.05 10.68 -11.98
CA LYS A 26 40.06 10.62 -10.90
C LYS A 26 40.91 11.89 -10.78
N ASP A 27 41.04 12.64 -11.87
CA ASP A 27 41.83 13.87 -11.93
C ASP A 27 40.91 15.11 -11.76
N PHE A 28 39.59 14.92 -11.74
CA PHE A 28 38.62 15.95 -11.41
C PHE A 28 38.70 16.29 -9.93
N LYS A 29 38.93 17.57 -9.63
CA LYS A 29 38.85 18.11 -8.28
C LYS A 29 37.63 19.02 -8.21
N GLU A 30 36.71 18.74 -7.29
CA GLU A 30 35.59 19.62 -7.02
C GLU A 30 36.11 20.96 -6.50
N TYR A 31 36.01 22.00 -7.33
CA TYR A 31 36.28 23.38 -6.95
C TYR A 31 34.96 24.00 -6.46
N GLY A 32 34.61 23.75 -5.20
CA GLY A 32 33.45 24.39 -4.57
C GLY A 32 33.62 25.92 -4.47
N THR A 33 32.53 26.65 -4.27
CA THR A 33 32.56 28.08 -3.94
C THR A 33 33.27 28.29 -2.60
N ARG A 34 34.34 29.09 -2.58
CA ARG A 34 35.12 29.35 -1.36
C ARG A 34 34.44 30.47 -0.58
N ILE A 35 34.22 30.25 0.72
CA ILE A 35 33.62 31.25 1.62
C ILE A 35 34.50 32.50 1.64
N VAL A 36 33.83 33.64 1.51
CA VAL A 36 34.31 35.03 1.47
C VAL A 36 35.67 35.25 2.16
N GLY A 37 36.67 35.69 1.39
CA GLY A 37 37.97 36.10 1.91
C GLY A 37 37.89 37.39 2.73
N ALA A 38 38.99 37.76 3.40
CA ALA A 38 39.05 38.99 4.23
C ALA A 38 38.82 40.29 3.42
N ASP A 39 38.93 40.22 2.10
CA ASP A 39 38.63 41.30 1.14
C ASP A 39 37.13 41.43 0.82
N GLY A 40 36.27 40.53 1.32
CA GLY A 40 34.83 40.58 1.09
C GLY A 40 34.39 40.15 -0.31
N VAL A 41 35.31 39.73 -1.18
CA VAL A 41 35.03 39.30 -2.55
C VAL A 41 34.84 37.80 -2.57
N GLU A 42 33.65 37.34 -2.94
CA GLU A 42 33.39 35.92 -3.19
C GLU A 42 34.21 35.48 -4.42
N ARG A 43 34.96 34.39 -4.26
CA ARG A 43 35.76 33.80 -5.34
C ARG A 43 35.41 32.32 -5.47
N ASP A 44 35.38 31.83 -6.70
CA ASP A 44 35.23 30.40 -6.96
C ASP A 44 36.47 29.60 -6.52
N GLY A 45 36.42 28.27 -6.62
CA GLY A 45 37.54 27.42 -6.25
C GLY A 45 38.78 27.57 -7.15
N LEU A 46 38.70 28.34 -8.24
CA LEU A 46 39.82 28.73 -9.10
C LEU A 46 40.35 30.14 -8.77
N GLY A 47 39.80 30.81 -7.75
CA GLY A 47 40.21 32.15 -7.33
C GLY A 47 39.64 33.28 -8.19
N ILE A 48 38.72 32.95 -9.11
CA ILE A 48 38.06 33.91 -10.00
C ILE A 48 36.97 34.60 -9.19
N ALA A 49 36.97 35.94 -9.20
CA ALA A 49 35.95 36.72 -8.52
C ALA A 49 34.57 36.43 -9.11
N THR A 50 33.65 35.99 -8.26
CA THR A 50 32.27 35.74 -8.66
C THR A 50 31.64 37.08 -9.01
N ILE A 51 31.20 37.26 -10.25
CA ILE A 51 30.47 38.47 -10.64
C ILE A 51 29.11 38.37 -9.98
N ALA A 52 28.85 39.23 -9.00
CA ALA A 52 27.52 39.39 -8.44
C ALA A 52 26.58 39.75 -9.60
N LEU A 53 25.75 38.79 -10.01
CA LEU A 53 24.67 39.09 -10.94
C LEU A 53 23.87 40.23 -10.29
N PRO A 54 23.64 41.35 -11.00
CA PRO A 54 22.89 42.45 -10.44
C PRO A 54 21.61 41.85 -9.88
N PRO A 55 21.24 42.15 -8.62
CA PRO A 55 20.01 41.62 -8.06
C PRO A 55 18.95 41.97 -9.07
N LYS A 56 18.36 40.95 -9.73
CA LYS A 56 17.20 41.18 -10.58
C LYS A 56 16.32 42.03 -9.71
N LYS A 57 15.99 43.24 -10.16
CA LYS A 57 15.06 44.11 -9.46
C LYS A 57 13.81 43.28 -9.29
N VAL A 58 13.69 42.60 -8.17
CA VAL A 58 12.45 42.04 -7.70
C VAL A 58 11.68 43.31 -7.41
N GLN A 59 10.95 43.77 -8.43
CA GLN A 59 9.96 44.79 -8.26
C GLN A 59 9.20 44.33 -7.02
N LYS A 60 9.27 45.13 -5.94
CA LYS A 60 8.28 45.08 -4.89
C LYS A 60 6.96 45.43 -5.57
N VAL A 61 6.37 44.45 -6.24
CA VAL A 61 4.98 44.48 -6.67
C VAL A 61 4.24 44.52 -5.35
N ALA A 62 3.65 45.68 -5.07
CA ALA A 62 2.76 45.86 -3.94
C ALA A 62 1.79 44.66 -3.91
N THR A 63 1.70 44.04 -2.74
CA THR A 63 0.92 42.85 -2.42
C THR A 63 -0.58 43.13 -2.60
N GLN A 64 -1.06 43.23 -3.85
CA GLN A 64 -2.47 43.43 -4.19
C GLN A 64 -3.02 42.50 -5.26
N ASN A 65 -2.20 41.63 -5.86
CA ASN A 65 -2.72 40.55 -6.68
C ASN A 65 -2.26 39.23 -6.07
N ALA A 66 -3.03 38.73 -5.09
CA ALA A 66 -2.94 37.33 -4.70
C ALA A 66 -3.03 36.52 -6.00
N ILE A 67 -1.97 35.79 -6.34
CA ILE A 67 -1.99 34.85 -7.47
C ILE A 67 -3.22 33.99 -7.21
N PRO A 68 -4.25 34.02 -8.07
CA PRO A 68 -5.47 33.28 -7.81
C PRO A 68 -5.05 31.83 -7.62
N LEU A 69 -5.38 31.27 -6.45
CA LEU A 69 -5.16 29.86 -6.16
C LEU A 69 -5.69 29.11 -7.38
N ARG A 70 -4.81 28.38 -8.06
CA ARG A 70 -5.20 27.61 -9.24
C ARG A 70 -6.25 26.64 -8.76
N LYS A 71 -7.49 26.82 -9.21
CA LYS A 71 -8.58 25.92 -8.87
C LYS A 71 -8.19 24.52 -9.33
N GLU A 72 -8.51 23.55 -8.50
CA GLU A 72 -8.29 22.17 -8.86
C GLU A 72 -9.25 21.78 -9.99
N TRP A 73 -8.83 20.85 -10.84
CA TRP A 73 -9.57 20.53 -12.07
C TRP A 73 -11.01 20.06 -11.79
N TRP A 74 -11.22 19.35 -10.67
CA TRP A 74 -12.54 18.90 -10.25
C TRP A 74 -13.43 20.06 -9.78
N GLU A 75 -12.86 21.13 -9.23
CA GLU A 75 -13.61 22.33 -8.88
C GLU A 75 -14.12 23.04 -10.13
N GLU A 76 -13.28 23.12 -11.16
CA GLU A 76 -13.70 23.65 -12.46
C GLU A 76 -14.83 22.82 -13.07
N TRP A 77 -14.74 21.49 -12.99
CA TRP A 77 -15.75 20.60 -13.55
C TRP A 77 -17.05 20.61 -12.75
N ASN A 78 -17.00 20.80 -11.43
CA ASN A 78 -18.20 20.98 -10.59
C ASN A 78 -19.02 22.21 -11.00
N THR A 79 -18.39 23.24 -11.57
CA THR A 79 -19.12 24.42 -12.07
C THR A 79 -19.78 24.19 -13.43
N ARG A 80 -19.38 23.16 -14.17
CA ARG A 80 -19.95 22.86 -15.48
C ARG A 80 -21.25 22.09 -15.32
N GLN A 81 -22.32 22.61 -15.90
CA GLN A 81 -23.54 21.83 -16.00
C GLN A 81 -23.33 20.67 -16.98
N PRO A 82 -23.74 19.44 -16.63
CA PRO A 82 -23.75 18.35 -17.58
C PRO A 82 -24.61 18.73 -18.78
N ILE A 83 -24.07 18.57 -19.99
CA ILE A 83 -24.86 18.69 -21.23
C ILE A 83 -25.96 17.64 -21.15
N ARG A 84 -27.21 18.04 -21.41
CA ARG A 84 -28.34 17.13 -21.58
C ARG A 84 -28.32 16.61 -23.03
N GLY A 85 -27.72 15.46 -23.24
CA GLY A 85 -27.82 14.68 -24.46
C GLY A 85 -29.16 13.96 -24.55
N LEU A 86 -29.74 13.92 -25.76
CA LEU A 86 -30.86 13.04 -26.05
C LEU A 86 -30.32 11.69 -26.53
N TYR A 87 -30.26 10.71 -25.61
CA TYR A 87 -29.99 9.32 -25.95
C TYR A 87 -31.31 8.63 -26.31
N ASP A 88 -31.39 7.98 -27.47
CA ASP A 88 -32.59 7.23 -27.88
C ASP A 88 -32.74 5.98 -26.99
N PRO A 89 -33.81 5.86 -26.17
CA PRO A 89 -34.03 4.69 -25.33
C PRO A 89 -34.17 3.37 -26.11
N LYS A 90 -34.43 3.43 -27.42
CA LYS A 90 -34.54 2.25 -28.29
C LYS A 90 -33.17 1.70 -28.72
N MET A 91 -32.10 2.49 -28.59
CA MET A 91 -30.76 2.05 -28.92
C MET A 91 -30.28 1.00 -27.89
N ASN A 92 -29.49 0.02 -28.35
CA ASN A 92 -28.89 -0.98 -27.46
C ASN A 92 -28.15 -0.28 -26.31
N ARG A 93 -28.35 -0.77 -25.08
CA ARG A 93 -27.71 -0.26 -23.86
C ARG A 93 -26.19 -0.16 -23.97
N ALA A 94 -25.54 -1.10 -24.66
CA ALA A 94 -24.10 -1.08 -24.88
C ALA A 94 -23.67 0.08 -25.78
N ASP A 95 -24.39 0.33 -26.86
CA ASP A 95 -24.09 1.42 -27.80
C ASP A 95 -24.34 2.79 -27.15
N ARG A 96 -25.43 2.92 -26.37
CA ARG A 96 -25.69 4.13 -25.56
C ARG A 96 -24.55 4.42 -24.59
N PHE A 97 -24.06 3.38 -23.92
CA PHE A 97 -22.93 3.50 -22.98
C PHE A 97 -21.63 3.90 -23.68
N TYR A 98 -21.35 3.33 -24.86
CA TYR A 98 -20.21 3.72 -25.69
C TYR A 98 -20.31 5.18 -26.15
N GLN A 99 -21.46 5.57 -26.70
CA GLN A 99 -21.71 6.95 -27.13
C GLN A 99 -21.51 7.91 -25.96
N ALA A 100 -22.09 7.63 -24.80
CA ALA A 100 -21.96 8.45 -23.60
C ALA A 100 -20.51 8.59 -23.12
N SER A 101 -19.71 7.51 -23.17
CA SER A 101 -18.27 7.55 -22.86
C SER A 101 -17.50 8.50 -23.79
N THR A 102 -17.78 8.44 -25.10
CA THR A 102 -17.10 9.32 -26.08
C THR A 102 -17.53 10.79 -25.94
N GLU A 103 -18.81 11.04 -25.63
CA GLU A 103 -19.34 12.38 -25.40
C GLU A 103 -18.78 12.96 -24.09
N PHE A 104 -18.73 12.17 -23.01
CA PHE A 104 -18.11 12.56 -21.74
C PHE A 104 -16.65 13.00 -21.93
N SER A 105 -15.88 12.18 -22.65
CA SER A 105 -14.48 12.44 -22.99
C SER A 105 -14.27 13.78 -23.71
N LYS A 106 -15.13 14.07 -24.70
CA LYS A 106 -15.12 15.31 -25.49
C LYS A 106 -15.58 16.52 -24.65
N HIS A 107 -16.65 16.37 -23.90
CA HIS A 107 -17.26 17.45 -23.12
C HIS A 107 -16.30 18.00 -22.05
N TYR A 108 -15.62 17.11 -21.34
CA TYR A 108 -14.69 17.50 -20.29
C TYR A 108 -13.27 17.77 -20.79
N LYS A 109 -13.00 17.56 -22.08
CA LYS A 109 -11.68 17.75 -22.71
C LYS A 109 -10.57 17.00 -21.96
N ILE A 110 -10.85 15.75 -21.57
CA ILE A 110 -9.95 14.92 -20.73
C ILE A 110 -8.52 14.90 -21.31
N TYR A 111 -8.41 14.85 -22.63
CA TYR A 111 -7.17 14.74 -23.39
C TYR A 111 -6.37 16.07 -23.49
N SER A 112 -6.93 17.22 -23.11
CA SER A 112 -6.31 18.53 -23.41
C SER A 112 -5.45 19.11 -22.28
N HIS A 113 -5.77 18.82 -21.01
CA HIS A 113 -5.19 19.59 -19.88
C HIS A 113 -4.56 18.74 -18.77
N HIS A 114 -4.86 17.44 -18.70
CA HIS A 114 -4.41 16.60 -17.59
C HIS A 114 -4.01 15.20 -18.06
N GLN A 115 -2.74 15.03 -18.43
CA GLN A 115 -2.19 13.74 -18.90
C GLN A 115 -2.47 12.57 -17.94
N HIS A 116 -2.46 12.81 -16.63
CA HIS A 116 -2.76 11.77 -15.65
C HIS A 116 -4.24 11.35 -15.65
N LEU A 117 -5.18 12.27 -15.92
CA LEU A 117 -6.60 11.93 -16.06
C LEU A 117 -6.87 11.13 -17.32
N HIS A 118 -6.14 11.43 -18.39
CA HIS A 118 -6.20 10.67 -19.62
C HIS A 118 -5.83 9.19 -19.40
N LEU A 119 -4.68 8.93 -18.76
CA LEU A 119 -4.26 7.56 -18.44
C LEU A 119 -5.27 6.85 -17.51
N LEU A 120 -5.81 7.55 -16.53
CA LEU A 120 -6.78 7.01 -15.60
C LEU A 120 -8.12 6.67 -16.29
N TRP A 121 -8.55 7.53 -17.21
CA TRP A 121 -9.73 7.32 -18.03
C TRP A 121 -9.55 6.14 -18.98
N ASP A 122 -8.43 6.06 -19.69
CA ASP A 122 -8.12 4.93 -20.58
C ASP A 122 -8.04 3.61 -19.81
N THR A 123 -7.47 3.64 -18.60
CA THR A 123 -7.43 2.49 -17.69
C THR A 123 -8.84 2.04 -17.31
N PHE A 124 -9.74 2.98 -17.01
CA PHE A 124 -11.15 2.68 -16.77
C PHE A 124 -11.85 2.13 -18.02
N ARG A 125 -11.62 2.71 -19.19
CA ARG A 125 -12.19 2.23 -20.47
C ARG A 125 -11.75 0.80 -20.76
N LEU A 126 -10.48 0.47 -20.51
CA LEU A 126 -9.95 -0.89 -20.66
C LEU A 126 -10.60 -1.87 -19.69
N PHE A 127 -10.80 -1.44 -18.43
CA PHE A 127 -11.49 -2.23 -17.41
C PHE A 127 -12.94 -2.55 -17.81
N THR A 128 -13.70 -1.56 -18.30
CA THR A 128 -15.11 -1.76 -18.68
C THR A 128 -15.32 -2.27 -20.11
N GLY A 129 -14.26 -2.45 -20.91
CA GLY A 129 -14.34 -2.90 -22.31
C GLY A 129 -14.65 -1.81 -23.34
N LEU A 130 -14.63 -0.52 -22.97
CA LEU A 130 -14.93 0.63 -23.84
C LEU A 130 -13.85 0.95 -24.89
N THR A 131 -12.72 0.24 -24.91
CA THR A 131 -11.58 0.51 -25.81
C THR A 131 -11.70 -0.20 -27.17
N ALA A 132 -12.53 -1.25 -27.28
CA ALA A 132 -12.51 -2.16 -28.43
C ALA A 132 -13.05 -1.58 -29.77
N MET A 133 -13.76 -0.45 -29.78
CA MET A 133 -14.52 -0.03 -30.97
C MET A 133 -13.88 1.08 -31.81
N GLU A 134 -12.78 1.71 -31.40
CA GLU A 134 -12.21 2.84 -32.16
C GLU A 134 -11.44 2.40 -33.44
N GLY A 135 -11.13 1.11 -33.59
CA GLY A 135 -10.17 0.62 -34.59
C GLY A 135 -10.73 -0.04 -35.86
N SER A 136 -12.02 -0.39 -35.94
CA SER A 136 -12.57 -1.07 -37.12
C SER A 136 -13.63 -0.26 -37.83
N LYS A 137 -13.26 0.92 -38.34
CA LYS A 137 -13.88 1.35 -39.59
C LYS A 137 -13.33 0.43 -40.67
N SER A 138 -13.99 -0.72 -40.86
CA SER A 138 -13.85 -1.43 -42.11
C SER A 138 -14.26 -0.43 -43.17
N THR A 139 -13.30 0.07 -43.91
CA THR A 139 -13.51 0.60 -45.25
C THR A 139 -14.12 -0.55 -46.03
N GLN A 140 -15.43 -0.76 -45.87
CA GLN A 140 -16.22 -1.52 -46.82
C GLN A 140 -16.11 -0.67 -48.08
N GLY A 141 -15.19 -1.10 -48.95
CA GLY A 141 -15.01 -0.53 -50.26
C GLY A 141 -16.38 -0.48 -50.91
N ALA A 142 -16.89 0.74 -51.05
CA ALA A 142 -17.67 1.05 -52.21
C ALA A 142 -16.69 0.85 -53.38
N ASP A 143 -16.85 -0.26 -54.09
CA ASP A 143 -16.45 -0.36 -55.49
C ASP A 143 -17.15 0.80 -56.21
N GLN A 144 -16.50 1.96 -56.21
CA GLN A 144 -16.86 3.07 -57.06
C GLN A 144 -15.94 2.93 -58.26
N GLU A 145 -16.55 2.43 -59.33
CA GLU A 145 -15.97 2.21 -60.64
C GLU A 145 -15.06 3.37 -61.05
N LEU A 146 -13.85 3.00 -61.48
CA LEU A 146 -12.88 3.84 -62.18
C LEU A 146 -13.57 4.57 -63.34
N SER A 147 -13.92 5.83 -63.13
CA SER A 147 -14.11 6.79 -64.21
C SER A 147 -12.76 7.46 -64.46
N ASP A 148 -12.13 6.96 -65.51
CA ASP A 148 -10.98 7.49 -66.23
C ASP A 148 -11.32 8.90 -66.76
N ASP A 149 -10.71 9.95 -66.23
CA ASP A 149 -10.56 11.21 -66.97
C ASP A 149 -9.34 12.00 -66.48
N ASP A 150 -8.50 12.31 -67.45
CA ASP A 150 -7.22 13.01 -67.38
C ASP A 150 -7.36 14.44 -66.84
N ASP A 151 -6.43 14.87 -65.98
CA ASP A 151 -5.83 16.20 -66.16
C ASP A 151 -4.52 16.35 -65.37
N GLU A 152 -3.47 16.63 -66.13
CA GLU A 152 -2.11 16.90 -65.69
C GLU A 152 -2.03 18.20 -64.87
N THR A 153 -1.56 18.12 -63.62
CA THR A 153 -0.93 19.27 -62.97
C THR A 153 0.31 18.82 -62.19
N GLU A 154 1.47 19.20 -62.71
CA GLU A 154 2.75 19.09 -62.04
C GLU A 154 2.76 19.99 -60.78
N GLU A 155 2.73 19.40 -59.59
CA GLU A 155 3.10 20.11 -58.36
C GLU A 155 4.04 19.25 -57.49
N THR A 156 5.18 19.85 -57.20
CA THR A 156 6.39 19.28 -56.62
C THR A 156 6.20 18.59 -55.27
N THR A 157 6.38 17.26 -55.24
CA THR A 157 6.46 16.48 -54.00
C THR A 157 7.85 16.53 -53.38
N PHE A 158 7.94 17.14 -52.19
CA PHE A 158 9.09 17.08 -51.30
C PHE A 158 9.10 15.73 -50.57
N VAL A 159 10.00 14.82 -50.97
CA VAL A 159 10.19 13.50 -50.34
C VAL A 159 10.86 13.69 -48.98
N LYS A 160 10.12 13.44 -47.89
CA LYS A 160 10.70 13.22 -46.56
C LYS A 160 11.11 11.74 -46.44
N PRO A 161 12.36 11.42 -46.03
CA PRO A 161 12.78 10.04 -45.85
C PRO A 161 12.08 9.42 -44.63
N ALA A 162 11.56 8.21 -44.84
CA ALA A 162 10.93 7.38 -43.84
C ALA A 162 11.94 6.98 -42.74
N THR A 163 11.52 7.10 -41.49
CA THR A 163 12.27 6.63 -40.31
C THR A 163 11.73 5.26 -39.88
N GLU A 164 12.63 4.28 -39.78
CA GLU A 164 12.40 2.87 -39.46
C GLU A 164 11.97 2.63 -38.00
N THR A 165 10.77 3.09 -37.60
CA THR A 165 10.25 2.80 -36.25
C THR A 165 8.92 2.02 -36.20
N ASP A 166 8.38 1.58 -37.34
CA ASP A 166 7.02 0.99 -37.38
C ASP A 166 6.96 -0.56 -37.53
N ALA A 167 8.09 -1.26 -37.59
CA ALA A 167 8.09 -2.72 -37.76
C ALA A 167 7.65 -3.49 -36.49
N ASN A 168 7.77 -2.91 -35.29
CA ASN A 168 7.41 -3.59 -34.02
C ASN A 168 5.95 -3.37 -33.58
N ARG A 169 5.20 -2.46 -34.23
CA ARG A 169 3.78 -2.22 -33.91
C ARG A 169 2.83 -3.13 -34.68
N VAL A 170 3.29 -3.72 -35.79
CA VAL A 170 2.48 -4.59 -36.67
C VAL A 170 2.45 -6.05 -36.18
N ALA A 171 3.44 -6.52 -35.41
CA ALA A 171 3.49 -7.92 -34.96
C ALA A 171 2.56 -8.25 -33.78
N ILE A 172 2.02 -7.25 -33.06
CA ILE A 172 1.05 -7.46 -31.95
C ILE A 172 -0.41 -7.45 -32.47
N SER A 173 -0.68 -6.93 -33.67
CA SER A 173 -2.05 -6.73 -34.17
C SER A 173 -2.69 -7.94 -34.87
N GLN A 174 -1.93 -9.02 -35.10
CA GLN A 174 -2.44 -10.22 -35.79
C GLN A 174 -2.64 -11.44 -34.86
N LEU A 175 -2.27 -11.35 -33.59
CA LEU A 175 -2.65 -12.34 -32.57
C LEU A 175 -4.12 -12.10 -32.16
N ASP A 176 -5.02 -12.90 -32.74
CA ASP A 176 -6.37 -13.23 -32.29
C ASP A 176 -7.37 -12.08 -32.04
N ASN A 177 -7.73 -11.36 -33.10
CA ASN A 177 -8.90 -10.45 -33.11
C ASN A 177 -10.24 -11.16 -32.77
N THR A 178 -10.31 -12.50 -32.89
CA THR A 178 -11.50 -13.31 -32.57
C THR A 178 -11.68 -13.56 -31.08
N THR A 179 -10.59 -13.61 -30.29
CA THR A 179 -10.66 -13.90 -28.84
C THR A 179 -10.78 -12.62 -28.00
N VAL A 180 -10.26 -11.49 -28.49
CA VAL A 180 -10.27 -10.21 -27.77
C VAL A 180 -11.67 -9.57 -27.72
N ARG A 181 -12.46 -9.70 -28.80
CA ARG A 181 -13.83 -9.17 -28.88
C ARG A 181 -14.81 -9.74 -27.84
N PRO A 182 -14.94 -11.06 -27.63
CA PRO A 182 -15.88 -11.61 -26.66
C PRO A 182 -15.58 -11.16 -25.22
N GLN A 183 -14.29 -11.06 -24.84
CA GLN A 183 -13.90 -10.56 -23.52
C GLN A 183 -14.30 -9.09 -23.29
N THR A 184 -14.27 -8.26 -24.33
CA THR A 184 -14.70 -6.86 -24.22
C THR A 184 -16.21 -6.71 -24.06
N GLU A 185 -17.00 -7.56 -24.73
CA GLU A 185 -18.46 -7.57 -24.57
C GLU A 185 -18.87 -8.04 -23.17
N GLU A 186 -18.22 -9.08 -22.63
CA GLU A 186 -18.45 -9.55 -21.26
C GLU A 186 -18.20 -8.46 -20.21
N LYS A 187 -17.13 -7.70 -20.34
CA LYS A 187 -16.80 -6.57 -19.45
C LYS A 187 -17.85 -5.47 -19.49
N ILE A 188 -18.33 -5.12 -20.70
CA ILE A 188 -19.40 -4.14 -20.87
C ILE A 188 -20.68 -4.66 -20.20
N VAL A 189 -21.06 -5.91 -20.47
CA VAL A 189 -22.26 -6.53 -19.88
C VAL A 189 -22.16 -6.59 -18.36
N ALA A 190 -20.98 -6.91 -17.79
CA ALA A 190 -20.75 -6.91 -16.35
C ALA A 190 -21.00 -5.53 -15.74
N PHE A 191 -20.47 -4.46 -16.34
CA PHE A 191 -20.75 -3.08 -15.90
C PHE A 191 -22.23 -2.72 -16.02
N LEU A 192 -22.86 -3.03 -17.16
CA LEU A 192 -24.27 -2.69 -17.40
C LEU A 192 -25.22 -3.43 -16.48
N ASN A 193 -24.86 -4.63 -16.01
CA ASN A 193 -25.66 -5.40 -15.07
C ASN A 193 -25.48 -4.90 -13.62
N ASN A 194 -24.26 -4.54 -13.21
CA ASN A 194 -23.99 -4.05 -11.86
C ASN A 194 -22.90 -2.95 -11.82
N PRO A 195 -23.26 -1.69 -12.14
CA PRO A 195 -22.30 -0.60 -12.23
C PRO A 195 -21.72 -0.25 -10.85
N ALA A 196 -22.49 -0.43 -9.77
CA ALA A 196 -22.01 -0.23 -8.41
C ALA A 196 -20.85 -1.18 -8.09
N ARG A 197 -21.00 -2.48 -8.38
CA ARG A 197 -19.94 -3.46 -8.19
C ARG A 197 -18.73 -3.17 -9.08
N SER A 198 -18.93 -2.86 -10.36
CA SER A 198 -17.83 -2.58 -11.27
C SER A 198 -17.02 -1.34 -10.86
N ILE A 199 -17.67 -0.26 -10.44
CA ILE A 199 -16.98 0.94 -9.93
C ILE A 199 -16.23 0.61 -8.64
N THR A 200 -16.82 -0.18 -7.76
CA THR A 200 -16.20 -0.63 -6.50
C THR A 200 -14.93 -1.45 -6.78
N ILE A 201 -14.99 -2.43 -7.70
CA ILE A 201 -13.82 -3.22 -8.15
C ILE A 201 -12.76 -2.32 -8.78
N PHE A 202 -13.17 -1.41 -9.67
CA PHE A 202 -12.26 -0.48 -10.33
C PHE A 202 -11.46 0.35 -9.32
N LEU A 203 -12.16 0.97 -8.36
CA LEU A 203 -11.58 1.81 -7.31
C LEU A 203 -10.98 1.02 -6.13
N SER A 204 -10.82 -0.30 -6.24
CA SER A 204 -10.20 -1.14 -5.21
C SER A 204 -9.18 -2.12 -5.82
N SER A 205 -9.53 -3.40 -5.99
CA SER A 205 -8.61 -4.46 -6.47
C SER A 205 -8.01 -4.15 -7.82
N TYR A 206 -8.77 -3.60 -8.77
CA TYR A 206 -8.22 -3.30 -10.09
C TYR A 206 -7.13 -2.23 -10.04
N MET A 207 -7.33 -1.16 -9.26
CA MET A 207 -6.30 -0.14 -9.03
C MET A 207 -5.07 -0.70 -8.30
N TYR A 208 -5.24 -1.70 -7.44
CA TYR A 208 -4.13 -2.45 -6.84
C TYR A 208 -3.33 -3.18 -7.91
N ASP A 209 -3.98 -4.04 -8.68
CA ASP A 209 -3.28 -4.93 -9.61
C ASP A 209 -2.53 -4.16 -10.70
N HIS A 210 -2.97 -2.93 -11.01
CA HIS A 210 -2.43 -2.08 -12.08
C HIS A 210 -1.43 -1.02 -11.64
N GLY A 211 -0.87 -1.09 -10.42
CA GLY A 211 0.13 -0.09 -10.02
C GLY A 211 -0.47 1.28 -9.64
N GLN A 212 -1.80 1.43 -9.61
CA GLN A 212 -2.43 2.75 -9.49
C GLN A 212 -2.55 3.21 -8.03
N MET A 213 -2.62 2.28 -7.07
CA MET A 213 -2.74 2.62 -5.64
C MET A 213 -1.48 3.20 -5.01
N TRP A 214 -0.32 3.12 -5.67
CA TRP A 214 0.93 3.72 -5.17
C TRP A 214 1.16 5.16 -5.67
N ASP A 215 0.20 5.74 -6.37
CA ASP A 215 0.26 7.13 -6.83
C ASP A 215 -0.83 7.96 -6.13
N GLN A 216 -0.40 8.81 -5.20
CA GLN A 216 -1.28 9.68 -4.43
C GLN A 216 -2.20 10.53 -5.31
N ARG A 217 -1.73 10.99 -6.48
CA ARG A 217 -2.55 11.83 -7.38
C ARG A 217 -3.70 11.04 -7.98
N LYS A 218 -3.48 9.76 -8.27
CA LYS A 218 -4.51 8.85 -8.80
C LYS A 218 -5.54 8.47 -7.74
N LEU A 219 -5.10 8.25 -6.49
CA LEU A 219 -6.01 7.99 -5.36
C LEU A 219 -6.99 9.15 -5.11
N VAL A 220 -6.53 10.39 -5.29
CA VAL A 220 -7.41 11.58 -5.22
C VAL A 220 -8.26 11.69 -6.48
N SER A 221 -7.65 11.58 -7.67
CA SER A 221 -8.33 11.90 -8.93
C SER A 221 -9.33 10.86 -9.40
N ALA A 222 -9.11 9.56 -9.13
CA ALA A 222 -9.94 8.48 -9.65
C ALA A 222 -11.39 8.55 -9.16
N PRO A 223 -11.66 8.72 -7.85
CA PRO A 223 -13.03 8.86 -7.38
C PRO A 223 -13.74 10.09 -7.95
N TYR A 224 -13.05 11.24 -8.09
CA TYR A 224 -13.65 12.42 -8.73
C TYR A 224 -14.00 12.16 -10.20
N LEU A 225 -13.09 11.55 -10.96
CA LEU A 225 -13.33 11.23 -12.37
C LEU A 225 -14.54 10.30 -12.52
N MET A 226 -14.61 9.25 -11.70
CA MET A 226 -15.75 8.33 -11.67
C MET A 226 -17.04 9.02 -11.24
N ARG A 227 -16.99 9.94 -10.26
CA ARG A 227 -18.15 10.73 -9.83
C ARG A 227 -18.74 11.53 -10.99
N PHE A 228 -17.89 12.25 -11.74
CA PHE A 228 -18.35 13.02 -12.89
C PHE A 228 -18.94 12.13 -13.98
N PHE A 229 -18.32 10.98 -14.26
CA PHE A 229 -18.81 10.06 -15.27
C PHE A 229 -20.17 9.45 -14.89
N VAL A 230 -20.30 8.90 -13.68
CA VAL A 230 -21.57 8.32 -13.20
C VAL A 230 -22.66 9.38 -13.13
N ASN A 231 -22.35 10.60 -12.67
CA ASN A 231 -23.29 11.72 -12.70
C ASN A 231 -23.72 12.09 -14.13
N PHE A 232 -22.78 12.07 -15.08
CA PHE A 232 -23.08 12.31 -16.48
C PHE A 232 -24.06 11.25 -17.01
N LEU A 233 -23.87 9.96 -16.69
CA LEU A 233 -24.80 8.90 -17.10
C LEU A 233 -26.21 9.09 -16.50
N LEU A 234 -26.29 9.49 -15.22
CA LEU A 234 -27.54 9.71 -14.50
C LEU A 234 -28.32 10.92 -15.07
N VAL A 235 -27.67 12.08 -15.21
CA VAL A 235 -28.33 13.31 -15.66
C VAL A 235 -28.81 13.20 -17.11
N ASN A 236 -28.09 12.44 -17.93
CA ASN A 236 -28.44 12.20 -19.32
C ASN A 236 -29.39 11.02 -19.54
N ASN A 237 -29.78 10.32 -18.46
CA ASN A 237 -30.63 9.15 -18.53
C ASN A 237 -30.13 8.13 -19.58
N VAL A 238 -28.81 7.86 -19.59
CA VAL A 238 -28.17 6.97 -20.58
C VAL A 238 -28.65 5.54 -20.39
N LEU A 239 -28.80 5.11 -19.12
CA LEU A 239 -29.17 3.76 -18.70
C LEU A 239 -30.36 3.80 -17.73
N PRO A 240 -31.58 4.18 -18.19
CA PRO A 240 -32.76 4.24 -17.34
C PRO A 240 -33.07 2.92 -16.63
N GLU A 241 -32.77 1.80 -17.29
CA GLU A 241 -32.98 0.45 -16.76
C GLU A 241 -32.13 0.12 -15.53
N ASN A 242 -31.01 0.83 -15.32
CA ASN A 242 -30.11 0.60 -14.19
C ASN A 242 -29.80 1.89 -13.42
N ALA A 243 -30.77 2.81 -13.37
CA ALA A 243 -30.64 4.07 -12.64
C ALA A 243 -30.32 3.84 -11.15
N GLN A 244 -30.94 2.83 -10.53
CA GLN A 244 -30.68 2.50 -9.13
C GLN A 244 -29.23 2.02 -8.92
N GLY A 245 -28.72 1.14 -9.79
CA GLY A 245 -27.33 0.69 -9.71
C GLY A 245 -26.33 1.84 -9.88
N LEU A 246 -26.63 2.82 -10.74
CA LEU A 246 -25.81 4.02 -10.89
C LEU A 246 -25.85 4.93 -9.64
N GLN A 247 -27.00 5.04 -8.97
CA GLN A 247 -27.11 5.75 -7.69
C GLN A 247 -26.31 5.05 -6.59
N ASP A 248 -26.34 3.72 -6.54
CA ASP A 248 -25.54 2.96 -5.58
C ASP A 248 -24.03 3.03 -5.90
N ALA A 249 -23.66 3.09 -7.19
CA ALA A 249 -22.29 3.40 -7.61
C ALA A 249 -21.84 4.79 -7.13
N TYR A 250 -22.72 5.78 -7.20
CA TYR A 250 -22.43 7.13 -6.71
C TYR A 250 -22.13 7.14 -5.20
N LYS A 251 -22.91 6.39 -4.40
CA LYS A 251 -22.65 6.24 -2.96
C LYS A 251 -21.30 5.56 -2.69
N ALA A 252 -20.96 4.54 -3.46
CA ALA A 252 -19.64 3.88 -3.35
C ALA A 252 -18.50 4.87 -3.66
N ILE A 253 -18.68 5.74 -4.67
CA ILE A 253 -17.71 6.78 -5.03
C ILE A 253 -17.57 7.82 -3.90
N ASP A 254 -18.65 8.21 -3.23
CA ASP A 254 -18.59 9.13 -2.08
C ASP A 254 -17.75 8.55 -0.91
N ILE A 255 -17.80 7.24 -0.71
CA ILE A 255 -16.93 6.56 0.27
C ILE A 255 -15.49 6.54 -0.25
N ALA A 256 -15.27 6.19 -1.53
CA ALA A 256 -13.96 6.15 -2.16
C ALA A 256 -13.23 7.50 -2.13
N GLN A 257 -13.95 8.61 -2.32
CA GLN A 257 -13.39 9.97 -2.22
C GLN A 257 -12.80 10.26 -0.84
N LYS A 258 -13.35 9.66 0.22
CA LYS A 258 -12.86 9.82 1.59
C LYS A 258 -11.73 8.84 1.89
N GLU A 259 -11.89 7.58 1.53
CA GLU A 259 -10.99 6.51 1.97
C GLU A 259 -9.77 6.28 1.07
N LEU A 260 -9.83 6.48 -0.25
CA LEU A 260 -8.66 6.26 -1.11
C LEU A 260 -7.49 7.18 -0.77
N PRO A 261 -7.66 8.49 -0.54
CA PRO A 261 -6.54 9.31 -0.10
C PRO A 261 -6.02 8.89 1.28
N LEU A 262 -6.88 8.32 2.13
CA LEU A 262 -6.48 7.81 3.44
C LEU A 262 -5.64 6.53 3.36
N THR A 263 -5.80 5.69 2.33
CA THR A 263 -4.93 4.50 2.19
C THR A 263 -3.46 4.92 2.09
N TRP A 264 -3.17 5.96 1.30
CA TRP A 264 -1.85 6.58 1.21
C TRP A 264 -1.39 7.14 2.56
N ASN A 265 -2.22 7.99 3.18
CA ASN A 265 -1.85 8.65 4.44
C ASN A 265 -1.56 7.63 5.56
N ILE A 266 -2.35 6.56 5.65
CA ILE A 266 -2.13 5.47 6.61
C ILE A 266 -0.83 4.72 6.27
N SER A 267 -0.59 4.41 5.00
CA SER A 267 0.63 3.72 4.56
C SER A 267 1.92 4.51 4.78
N ASP A 268 1.85 5.85 4.77
CA ASP A 268 3.01 6.72 4.99
C ASP A 268 3.39 6.83 6.47
N VAL A 269 2.41 6.65 7.38
CA VAL A 269 2.64 6.78 8.83
C VAL A 269 2.84 5.44 9.55
N LEU A 270 2.57 4.31 8.89
CA LEU A 270 2.71 2.97 9.46
C LEU A 270 3.84 2.17 8.77
N PRO A 271 4.60 1.34 9.50
CA PRO A 271 4.61 1.18 10.96
C PRO A 271 5.03 2.46 11.70
N ASP A 272 4.41 2.71 12.85
CA ASP A 272 4.66 3.92 13.65
C ASP A 272 5.96 3.83 14.47
N ALA A 273 6.36 4.91 15.16
CA ALA A 273 7.66 4.91 15.84
C ALA A 273 7.72 3.93 17.01
N PHE A 274 6.59 3.64 17.66
CA PHE A 274 6.47 2.57 18.65
C PHE A 274 6.72 1.19 18.03
N SER A 275 6.02 0.88 16.94
CA SER A 275 6.17 -0.37 16.21
C SER A 275 7.61 -0.56 15.72
N MET A 276 8.20 0.48 15.12
CA MET A 276 9.61 0.47 14.69
C MET A 276 10.59 0.30 15.86
N ALA A 277 10.30 0.85 17.04
CA ALA A 277 11.12 0.68 18.23
C ALA A 277 11.04 -0.75 18.79
N CYS A 278 9.85 -1.36 18.75
CA CYS A 278 9.65 -2.77 19.08
C CYS A 278 10.47 -3.67 18.14
N GLN A 279 10.42 -3.42 16.82
CA GLN A 279 11.23 -4.12 15.82
C GLN A 279 12.74 -3.92 16.05
N GLY A 280 13.16 -2.70 16.37
CA GLY A 280 14.57 -2.39 16.65
C GLY A 280 15.10 -3.13 17.87
N HIS A 281 14.24 -3.40 18.86
CA HIS A 281 14.61 -4.11 20.07
C HIS A 281 14.54 -5.64 19.95
N TRP A 282 13.45 -6.17 19.40
CA TRP A 282 13.23 -7.62 19.30
C TRP A 282 13.61 -8.24 17.95
N GLY A 283 14.02 -7.43 16.99
CA GLY A 283 14.22 -7.85 15.60
C GLY A 283 12.92 -7.91 14.81
N GLN A 284 13.02 -7.84 13.48
CA GLN A 284 11.91 -8.02 12.55
C GLN A 284 11.38 -9.47 12.62
N LYS A 285 10.07 -9.64 12.61
CA LYS A 285 9.37 -10.94 12.74
C LYS A 285 8.69 -11.39 11.47
N ALA A 286 8.34 -10.46 10.61
CA ALA A 286 7.95 -10.71 9.24
C ALA A 286 9.08 -11.44 8.52
N GLY A 287 8.72 -12.30 7.57
CA GLY A 287 9.70 -12.99 6.72
C GLY A 287 10.51 -12.05 5.81
N GLY A 288 10.24 -10.74 5.89
CA GLY A 288 10.58 -9.74 4.91
C GLY A 288 9.77 -9.96 3.63
N PHE A 289 9.58 -8.89 2.87
CA PHE A 289 9.54 -9.07 1.43
C PHE A 289 10.89 -9.71 1.08
N ILE A 290 10.92 -11.03 0.87
CA ILE A 290 12.07 -11.69 0.25
C ILE A 290 12.24 -10.89 -1.03
N SER A 291 13.25 -10.00 -1.09
CA SER A 291 13.61 -9.38 -2.35
C SER A 291 13.86 -10.57 -3.24
N TRP A 292 12.99 -10.75 -4.22
CA TRP A 292 13.11 -11.84 -5.17
C TRP A 292 14.44 -11.57 -5.85
N ASP A 293 15.49 -12.20 -5.34
CA ASP A 293 16.83 -12.06 -5.86
C ASP A 293 16.83 -13.02 -7.03
N PRO A 294 16.68 -12.53 -8.28
CA PRO A 294 16.52 -13.42 -9.43
C PRO A 294 17.74 -14.32 -9.63
N ASP A 295 18.85 -14.01 -8.95
CA ASP A 295 20.11 -14.74 -8.96
C ASP A 295 20.32 -15.63 -7.72
N SER A 296 19.37 -15.71 -6.77
CA SER A 296 19.47 -16.72 -5.70
C SER A 296 19.14 -18.09 -6.30
N ASP A 297 20.18 -18.78 -6.75
CA ASP A 297 20.15 -20.10 -7.37
C ASP A 297 19.16 -21.04 -6.66
N LEU A 298 18.03 -21.32 -7.32
CA LEU A 298 17.05 -22.35 -6.97
C LEU A 298 17.59 -23.77 -7.24
N ASP A 299 18.89 -23.96 -7.04
CA ASP A 299 19.58 -25.24 -7.17
C ASP A 299 19.44 -26.01 -5.86
N GLY A 300 18.24 -26.53 -5.55
CA GLY A 300 18.13 -27.50 -4.45
C GLY A 300 16.79 -27.82 -3.82
N GLN A 301 15.65 -27.33 -4.31
CA GLN A 301 14.35 -27.83 -3.84
C GLN A 301 13.77 -28.88 -4.81
N PRO A 302 13.47 -30.11 -4.35
CA PRO A 302 12.89 -31.14 -5.21
C PRO A 302 11.46 -30.76 -5.66
N ASP A 303 11.24 -30.86 -6.97
CA ASP A 303 10.03 -30.52 -7.76
C ASP A 303 8.74 -31.30 -7.43
N ALA A 304 8.38 -31.47 -6.15
CA ALA A 304 7.29 -32.36 -5.77
C ALA A 304 5.91 -31.69 -5.54
N LYS A 305 5.75 -30.35 -5.56
CA LYS A 305 4.44 -29.72 -5.21
C LYS A 305 4.04 -28.49 -6.02
N ARG A 306 4.16 -28.53 -7.35
CA ARG A 306 3.40 -27.64 -8.24
C ARG A 306 2.51 -28.44 -9.18
N ALA A 307 1.62 -29.26 -8.60
CA ALA A 307 0.53 -29.88 -9.34
C ALA A 307 -0.56 -28.82 -9.60
N LYS A 308 -0.90 -28.70 -10.87
CA LYS A 308 -1.90 -27.81 -11.46
C LYS A 308 -3.26 -27.92 -10.77
N LEU A 309 -3.78 -26.79 -10.29
CA LEU A 309 -5.20 -26.61 -10.03
C LEU A 309 -5.89 -26.33 -11.37
N THR A 310 -6.24 -27.37 -12.12
CA THR A 310 -7.20 -27.27 -13.23
C THR A 310 -8.56 -27.66 -12.70
N HIS A 311 -9.46 -26.69 -12.71
CA HIS A 311 -10.88 -26.83 -12.43
C HIS A 311 -11.52 -27.68 -13.56
N ASN A 312 -11.98 -28.89 -13.25
CA ASN A 312 -12.92 -29.63 -14.10
C ASN A 312 -14.18 -29.91 -13.29
N ALA A 313 -15.32 -29.55 -13.87
CA ALA A 313 -16.65 -29.87 -13.38
C ALA A 313 -17.11 -31.24 -13.94
N ASP A 314 -18.05 -31.84 -13.21
CA ASP A 314 -18.95 -32.95 -13.56
C ASP A 314 -18.37 -34.38 -13.67
N THR A 315 -18.70 -35.28 -12.74
CA THR A 315 -19.86 -36.21 -12.77
C THR A 315 -19.82 -37.25 -11.62
N ASP A 316 -20.97 -37.39 -10.94
CA ASP A 316 -21.68 -38.54 -10.31
C ASP A 316 -21.01 -39.64 -9.44
N GLU A 317 -21.75 -39.96 -8.36
CA GLU A 317 -22.01 -41.24 -7.62
C GLU A 317 -20.99 -42.41 -7.73
N GLU A 318 -20.61 -43.15 -6.68
CA GLU A 318 -21.45 -43.88 -5.71
C GLU A 318 -20.58 -44.46 -4.55
N ALA A 319 -21.22 -45.10 -3.57
CA ALA A 319 -20.75 -45.53 -2.25
C ALA A 319 -19.54 -46.48 -2.16
N SER A 320 -18.80 -46.43 -1.04
CA SER A 320 -18.72 -47.56 -0.07
C SER A 320 -17.81 -47.30 1.15
N THR A 321 -18.24 -47.96 2.21
CA THR A 321 -17.83 -48.10 3.61
C THR A 321 -16.41 -48.60 3.94
N ALA A 322 -15.96 -48.18 5.14
CA ALA A 322 -15.35 -48.98 6.22
C ALA A 322 -13.82 -48.98 6.47
N ALA A 323 -13.54 -48.90 7.79
CA ALA A 323 -12.53 -49.60 8.57
C ALA A 323 -11.16 -48.93 8.88
N ILE A 324 -11.09 -48.59 10.17
CA ILE A 324 -9.98 -48.43 11.12
C ILE A 324 -8.75 -49.31 10.84
N GLN A 325 -7.55 -48.75 10.99
CA GLN A 325 -6.43 -49.47 11.61
C GLN A 325 -5.44 -48.52 12.31
N GLU A 326 -5.38 -48.66 13.64
CA GLU A 326 -4.33 -48.18 14.54
C GLU A 326 -3.03 -48.95 14.27
N LEU A 327 -1.88 -48.26 14.33
CA LEU A 327 -0.59 -48.87 14.66
C LEU A 327 0.25 -47.88 15.47
N ASP A 328 0.42 -48.22 16.74
CA ASP A 328 1.51 -47.82 17.63
C ASP A 328 2.85 -48.33 17.08
N ASP A 329 3.93 -47.57 17.27
CA ASP A 329 5.27 -48.11 17.43
C ASP A 329 6.16 -47.12 18.21
N ASP A 330 6.44 -47.50 19.46
CA ASP A 330 7.44 -46.95 20.36
C ASP A 330 8.84 -47.49 20.01
N ALA A 331 9.85 -46.62 19.93
CA ALA A 331 11.22 -46.98 20.32
C ALA A 331 12.10 -45.74 20.62
N PRO A 332 12.96 -45.79 21.66
CA PRO A 332 13.72 -44.64 22.16
C PRO A 332 15.08 -44.48 21.48
N VAL A 333 15.49 -43.23 21.24
CA VAL A 333 16.89 -42.90 20.89
C VAL A 333 17.50 -42.07 22.01
N THR A 334 18.34 -42.74 22.78
CA THR A 334 19.37 -42.14 23.63
C THR A 334 20.41 -41.43 22.78
N ASN A 335 20.71 -40.17 23.05
CA ASN A 335 22.04 -39.66 22.73
C ASN A 335 22.54 -38.64 23.76
N SER A 336 23.58 -39.08 24.44
CA SER A 336 24.54 -38.36 25.27
C SER A 336 25.34 -37.35 24.45
N GLY A 337 25.59 -36.17 25.02
CA GLY A 337 26.54 -35.22 24.44
C GLY A 337 26.66 -33.94 25.26
N GLY A 338 27.31 -34.02 26.41
CA GLY A 338 27.74 -32.85 27.18
C GLY A 338 29.01 -32.23 26.61
N TRP A 339 29.07 -30.91 26.58
CA TRP A 339 30.30 -30.10 26.55
C TRP A 339 30.08 -28.88 27.45
N GLY A 340 31.02 -28.67 28.39
CA GLY A 340 31.06 -27.55 29.34
C GLY A 340 31.20 -26.19 28.64
N GLY A 341 31.20 -25.05 29.32
CA GLY A 341 31.49 -24.77 30.71
C GLY A 341 32.44 -23.57 30.77
N GLY A 342 32.07 -22.55 31.56
CA GLY A 342 32.99 -21.54 32.10
C GLY A 342 33.20 -20.27 31.28
N GLY A 343 32.93 -19.11 31.88
CA GLY A 343 33.28 -17.81 31.32
C GLY A 343 32.70 -16.63 32.07
N ASP A 344 33.08 -16.50 33.34
CA ASP A 344 32.82 -15.38 34.25
C ASP A 344 33.47 -14.06 33.77
N SER A 345 33.13 -12.94 34.42
CA SER A 345 33.60 -11.54 34.25
C SER A 345 32.68 -10.60 33.43
N GLY A 346 32.36 -9.37 33.85
CA GLY A 346 32.90 -8.56 34.93
C GLY A 346 32.20 -7.18 34.95
N TRP A 347 32.30 -6.54 36.10
CA TRP A 347 31.57 -5.35 36.54
C TRP A 347 31.96 -4.02 35.86
N GLY A 348 30.97 -3.11 35.81
CA GLY A 348 31.15 -1.70 36.19
C GLY A 348 31.30 -0.66 35.08
N ALA A 349 30.40 0.32 35.03
CA ALA A 349 30.70 1.71 35.43
C ALA A 349 29.52 2.65 35.18
N THR A 350 29.18 3.35 36.26
CA THR A 350 28.22 4.44 36.44
C THR A 350 28.70 5.78 35.89
N SER A 351 27.78 6.60 35.36
CA SER A 351 27.74 8.08 35.39
C SER A 351 26.61 8.54 34.45
N GLY A 352 25.82 9.59 34.66
CA GLY A 352 25.73 10.63 35.69
C GLY A 352 24.53 11.52 35.31
N TRP A 353 23.82 12.01 36.32
CA TRP A 353 22.58 12.79 36.20
C TRP A 353 22.83 14.28 35.91
N GLY A 354 21.92 14.92 35.16
CA GLY A 354 21.75 16.37 35.07
C GLY A 354 20.61 16.69 34.12
N ALA A 355 19.42 17.13 34.56
CA ALA A 355 19.03 18.43 35.12
C ALA A 355 18.05 19.15 34.15
N THR A 356 16.80 19.14 34.61
CA THR A 356 15.61 19.97 34.33
C THR A 356 15.76 21.30 33.58
N ALA A 357 14.82 21.57 32.66
CA ALA A 357 14.20 22.88 32.51
C ALA A 357 12.78 22.76 31.90
N GLU A 358 11.78 23.01 32.74
CA GLU A 358 10.36 23.18 32.42
C GLU A 358 10.13 24.47 31.62
N LYS A 359 9.26 24.44 30.60
CA LYS A 359 8.33 25.55 30.32
C LYS A 359 6.97 25.03 29.87
N ASN A 360 6.01 25.37 30.71
CA ASN A 360 4.58 25.12 30.65
C ASN A 360 3.92 26.19 29.76
N GLN A 361 3.18 25.79 28.72
CA GLN A 361 2.23 26.67 28.03
C GLN A 361 0.96 25.88 27.68
N THR A 362 -0.09 26.19 28.45
CA THR A 362 -1.48 25.81 28.27
C THR A 362 -2.11 26.57 27.10
N ALA A 363 -2.80 25.86 26.20
CA ALA A 363 -3.77 26.45 25.28
C ALA A 363 -4.99 25.53 25.12
N ASP A 364 -6.15 26.18 25.23
CA ASP A 364 -7.53 25.70 25.16
C ASP A 364 -7.91 25.06 23.80
N PRO A 365 -8.83 24.09 23.73
CA PRO A 365 -9.22 23.43 22.48
C PRO A 365 -10.57 23.96 21.97
N LYS A 366 -10.59 24.64 20.81
CA LYS A 366 -11.78 24.74 19.96
C LYS A 366 -11.41 24.66 18.48
N ASP A 367 -12.29 23.95 17.77
CA ASP A 367 -12.46 23.84 16.32
C ASP A 367 -11.49 22.90 15.57
N VAL A 368 -11.99 21.68 15.30
CA VAL A 368 -11.41 20.70 14.38
C VAL A 368 -11.93 21.03 12.97
N ASP A 369 -11.36 22.06 12.36
CA ASP A 369 -11.40 22.22 10.91
C ASP A 369 -10.40 21.24 10.29
N MET A 370 -10.88 20.39 9.38
CA MET A 370 -9.99 19.64 8.47
C MET A 370 -9.13 20.67 7.73
N PRO A 371 -7.79 20.68 7.87
CA PRO A 371 -7.00 21.60 7.10
C PRO A 371 -7.16 21.22 5.62
N ALA A 372 -7.69 22.16 4.84
CA ALA A 372 -7.45 22.17 3.40
C ALA A 372 -5.96 21.91 3.22
N SER A 373 -5.64 20.88 2.45
CA SER A 373 -4.27 20.49 2.10
C SER A 373 -3.60 21.67 1.42
N THR A 374 -3.05 22.58 2.21
CA THR A 374 -2.10 23.57 1.75
C THR A 374 -0.93 22.74 1.26
N ASP A 375 -0.79 22.69 -0.07
CA ASP A 375 0.34 22.16 -0.82
C ASP A 375 1.59 23.01 -0.52
N GLY A 376 1.93 23.09 0.76
CA GLY A 376 3.08 23.76 1.32
C GLY A 376 4.26 22.81 1.23
N GLY A 377 4.70 22.56 -0.01
CA GLY A 377 6.09 22.35 -0.35
C GLY A 377 6.95 21.55 0.64
N ARG A 378 6.45 20.47 1.23
CA ARG A 378 7.31 19.31 1.50
C ARG A 378 7.63 18.73 0.14
N GLN A 379 8.50 19.44 -0.60
CA GLN A 379 9.35 18.84 -1.60
C GLN A 379 10.15 17.79 -0.84
N ARG A 380 9.56 16.59 -0.70
CA ARG A 380 10.36 15.38 -0.64
C ARG A 380 11.16 15.50 -1.93
N SER A 381 12.43 15.88 -1.79
CA SER A 381 13.42 15.84 -2.85
C SER A 381 13.05 14.63 -3.69
N THR A 382 12.52 14.88 -4.89
CA THR A 382 12.37 13.84 -5.89
C THR A 382 13.79 13.34 -6.01
N ARG A 383 14.03 12.18 -5.40
CA ARG A 383 15.32 11.53 -5.23
C ARG A 383 15.77 11.18 -6.64
N ALA A 384 16.28 12.19 -7.31
CA ALA A 384 16.64 12.14 -8.72
C ALA A 384 17.87 11.25 -8.79
N GLY A 385 17.67 10.02 -9.25
CA GLY A 385 18.61 9.28 -10.09
C GLY A 385 20.00 8.94 -9.54
N GLY A 386 20.33 9.29 -8.29
CA GLY A 386 21.54 8.82 -7.63
C GLY A 386 21.20 7.61 -6.79
N CYS A 387 21.66 6.41 -7.20
CA CYS A 387 21.79 5.24 -6.34
C CYS A 387 22.87 5.50 -5.26
N GLY A 388 22.71 6.59 -4.51
CA GLY A 388 23.39 6.80 -3.25
C GLY A 388 22.58 6.03 -2.23
N CYS A 389 23.15 4.94 -1.74
CA CYS A 389 22.72 4.22 -0.56
C CYS A 389 22.82 5.15 0.66
N ALA A 390 22.05 6.24 0.69
CA ALA A 390 21.88 7.05 1.87
C ALA A 390 21.38 6.10 2.95
N ALA A 391 22.22 5.89 3.97
CA ALA A 391 21.92 4.99 5.07
C ALA A 391 20.51 5.29 5.58
N ALA A 392 19.70 4.25 5.75
CA ALA A 392 18.37 4.41 6.31
C ALA A 392 18.48 5.19 7.63
N PRO A 393 17.57 6.14 7.90
CA PRO A 393 17.60 6.89 9.16
C PRO A 393 17.63 5.91 10.34
N PRO A 394 18.39 6.22 11.41
CA PRO A 394 18.49 5.32 12.56
C PRO A 394 17.11 5.05 13.14
N ARG A 395 16.80 3.76 13.35
CA ARG A 395 15.52 3.33 13.91
C ARG A 395 15.33 3.91 15.33
N PRO A 396 14.12 4.34 15.70
CA PRO A 396 13.84 4.77 17.07
C PRO A 396 14.08 3.62 18.05
N THR A 397 14.50 3.94 19.28
CA THR A 397 14.67 2.95 20.35
C THR A 397 13.54 3.07 21.37
N LEU A 398 13.20 1.96 22.06
CA LEU A 398 12.16 1.96 23.09
C LEU A 398 12.45 2.97 24.21
N ILE A 399 13.71 3.10 24.61
CA ILE A 399 14.13 4.06 25.66
C ILE A 399 13.91 5.50 25.20
N LYS A 400 14.18 5.83 23.93
CA LYS A 400 13.96 7.17 23.40
C LYS A 400 12.48 7.54 23.37
N LEU A 401 11.61 6.58 23.02
CA LEU A 401 10.18 6.81 22.89
C LEU A 401 9.44 6.77 24.24
N LEU A 402 9.75 5.76 25.06
CA LEU A 402 9.04 5.49 26.30
C LEU A 402 9.75 6.05 27.55
N GLY A 403 11.01 6.45 27.44
CA GLY A 403 11.86 6.68 28.60
C GLY A 403 12.31 5.35 29.23
N PRO A 404 12.87 5.40 30.46
CA PRO A 404 13.17 4.19 31.23
C PRO A 404 11.90 3.33 31.40
N THR A 405 11.92 2.12 30.85
CA THR A 405 10.78 1.20 30.86
C THR A 405 11.25 -0.23 31.11
N ALA A 406 10.45 -1.00 31.85
CA ALA A 406 10.65 -2.43 32.06
C ALA A 406 10.07 -3.30 30.93
N LEU A 407 9.54 -2.68 29.84
CA LEU A 407 8.95 -3.39 28.72
C LEU A 407 9.87 -4.47 28.10
N PRO A 408 11.14 -4.17 27.73
CA PRO A 408 12.12 -5.16 27.29
C PRO A 408 12.31 -6.39 28.19
N VAL A 409 12.14 -6.21 29.50
CA VAL A 409 12.43 -7.24 30.52
C VAL A 409 11.17 -8.06 30.84
N THR A 410 10.02 -7.41 30.83
CA THR A 410 8.74 -8.02 31.23
C THR A 410 8.00 -8.66 30.06
N HIS A 411 8.33 -8.27 28.82
CA HIS A 411 7.65 -8.73 27.61
C HIS A 411 8.63 -9.22 26.56
N ALA A 412 8.16 -10.17 25.76
CA ALA A 412 8.83 -10.72 24.60
C ALA A 412 7.82 -10.87 23.44
N PRO A 413 8.30 -11.04 22.20
CA PRO A 413 7.45 -11.40 21.08
C PRO A 413 6.72 -12.72 21.36
N GLY A 414 5.38 -12.68 21.28
CA GLY A 414 4.49 -13.84 21.42
C GLY A 414 4.06 -14.36 20.07
N ILE A 415 2.74 -14.42 19.88
CA ILE A 415 2.15 -14.87 18.63
C ILE A 415 2.53 -13.88 17.51
N VAL A 416 2.98 -14.44 16.39
CA VAL A 416 3.26 -13.70 15.17
C VAL A 416 2.31 -14.21 14.09
N GLU A 417 1.44 -13.34 13.60
CA GLU A 417 0.50 -13.68 12.53
C GLU A 417 0.61 -12.72 11.37
N TRP A 418 0.35 -13.24 10.17
CA TRP A 418 0.14 -12.45 8.99
C TRP A 418 -1.33 -12.57 8.57
N SER A 419 -2.03 -11.43 8.50
CA SER A 419 -3.47 -11.44 8.28
C SER A 419 -3.99 -10.09 7.75
N LEU A 420 -5.08 -10.14 6.99
CA LEU A 420 -5.93 -8.98 6.67
C LEU A 420 -6.93 -8.76 7.82
N ARG A 421 -6.87 -7.58 8.44
CA ARG A 421 -7.78 -7.21 9.53
C ARG A 421 -8.48 -5.89 9.28
N ARG A 422 -9.71 -5.77 9.77
CA ARG A 422 -10.53 -4.56 9.69
C ARG A 422 -10.38 -3.72 10.94
N ILE A 423 -10.26 -2.40 10.79
CA ILE A 423 -10.30 -1.45 11.90
C ILE A 423 -11.71 -1.41 12.46
N LYS A 424 -11.91 -2.05 13.61
CA LYS A 424 -13.20 -2.10 14.31
C LYS A 424 -13.44 -0.84 15.14
N SER A 425 -12.41 -0.38 15.85
CA SER A 425 -12.50 0.85 16.64
C SER A 425 -11.12 1.45 16.92
N VAL A 426 -11.09 2.77 17.14
CA VAL A 426 -9.91 3.49 17.62
C VAL A 426 -10.31 4.25 18.87
N SER A 427 -9.59 4.05 19.98
CA SER A 427 -9.88 4.70 21.27
C SER A 427 -8.67 5.46 21.80
N ALA A 428 -8.94 6.63 22.37
CA ALA A 428 -7.95 7.43 23.06
C ALA A 428 -7.44 6.73 24.34
N PRO A 429 -6.24 7.09 24.82
CA PRO A 429 -5.76 6.67 26.13
C PRO A 429 -6.79 6.99 27.23
N PRO A 430 -7.05 6.08 28.18
CA PRO A 430 -7.90 6.38 29.33
C PRO A 430 -7.27 7.46 30.22
N SER A 431 -8.09 8.38 30.74
CA SER A 431 -7.62 9.50 31.60
C SER A 431 -7.09 9.02 32.96
N GLU A 432 -7.63 7.93 33.48
CA GLU A 432 -7.22 7.34 34.75
C GLU A 432 -6.82 5.89 34.54
N VAL A 433 -5.61 5.54 34.99
CA VAL A 433 -5.11 4.18 34.93
C VAL A 433 -4.85 3.71 36.37
N PRO A 434 -5.52 2.64 36.82
CA PRO A 434 -5.33 2.16 38.19
C PRO A 434 -3.87 1.72 38.42
N PRO A 435 -3.37 1.72 39.66
CA PRO A 435 -2.01 1.25 39.98
C PRO A 435 -1.88 -0.27 39.80
N ALA A 436 -0.81 -0.71 39.16
CA ALA A 436 -0.42 -2.12 38.99
C ALA A 436 1.07 -2.30 39.24
N ASP A 437 1.46 -3.56 39.42
CA ASP A 437 2.84 -4.00 39.60
C ASP A 437 3.31 -4.88 38.42
N GLY A 438 4.64 -5.01 38.26
CA GLY A 438 5.26 -5.90 37.29
C GLY A 438 4.88 -5.61 35.83
N ALA A 439 4.66 -6.67 35.04
CA ALA A 439 4.27 -6.57 33.63
C ALA A 439 2.95 -5.79 33.44
N ALA A 440 1.99 -5.94 34.36
CA ALA A 440 0.72 -5.22 34.31
C ALA A 440 0.90 -3.70 34.53
N ALA A 441 1.93 -3.27 35.28
CA ALA A 441 2.26 -1.85 35.41
C ALA A 441 2.75 -1.26 34.09
N VAL A 442 3.57 -2.03 33.37
CA VAL A 442 4.11 -1.62 32.05
C VAL A 442 3.00 -1.47 31.03
N GLU A 443 2.12 -2.47 30.92
CA GLU A 443 0.96 -2.44 30.02
C GLU A 443 0.05 -1.23 30.32
N ARG A 444 -0.20 -0.96 31.60
CA ARG A 444 -0.97 0.22 32.03
C ARG A 444 -0.28 1.54 31.68
N GLY A 445 1.04 1.60 31.81
CA GLY A 445 1.83 2.74 31.35
C GLY A 445 1.76 2.96 29.84
N LEU A 446 1.70 1.88 29.05
CA LEU A 446 1.46 1.95 27.61
C LEU A 446 0.04 2.43 27.29
N GLU A 447 -0.97 1.87 27.95
CA GLU A 447 -2.37 2.28 27.80
C GLU A 447 -2.57 3.78 28.09
N ALA A 448 -1.95 4.30 29.14
CA ALA A 448 -2.04 5.71 29.52
C ALA A 448 -1.47 6.67 28.46
N ARG A 449 -0.63 6.17 27.55
CA ARG A 449 0.15 7.00 26.61
C ARG A 449 -0.24 6.79 25.15
N MET A 450 -0.75 5.61 24.80
CA MET A 450 -0.96 5.18 23.43
C MET A 450 -2.45 5.00 23.13
N HIS A 451 -2.81 5.28 21.88
CA HIS A 451 -4.14 4.99 21.39
C HIS A 451 -4.26 3.48 21.14
N ARG A 452 -5.47 2.95 21.29
CA ARG A 452 -5.76 1.54 21.01
C ARG A 452 -6.55 1.43 19.73
N MET A 453 -6.00 0.72 18.76
CA MET A 453 -6.66 0.31 17.53
C MET A 453 -7.09 -1.16 17.66
N VAL A 454 -8.40 -1.40 17.74
CA VAL A 454 -8.94 -2.77 17.79
C VAL A 454 -9.18 -3.24 16.36
N LEU A 455 -8.57 -4.37 16.02
CA LEU A 455 -8.63 -4.98 14.70
C LEU A 455 -9.37 -6.32 14.77
N GLU A 456 -10.41 -6.47 13.97
CA GLU A 456 -11.14 -7.74 13.82
C GLU A 456 -10.70 -8.47 12.54
N PRO A 457 -10.73 -9.82 12.51
CA PRO A 457 -10.45 -10.58 11.29
C PRO A 457 -11.37 -10.15 10.15
N TRP A 458 -10.82 -9.87 8.98
CA TRP A 458 -11.61 -9.57 7.79
C TRP A 458 -11.74 -10.82 6.92
N VAL A 459 -12.69 -11.68 7.28
CA VAL A 459 -12.96 -12.93 6.57
C VAL A 459 -14.18 -12.74 5.68
N GLY A 460 -14.09 -13.09 4.39
CA GLY A 460 -15.22 -13.02 3.47
C GLY A 460 -14.85 -13.24 2.01
N PRO A 461 -15.84 -13.37 1.10
CA PRO A 461 -15.61 -13.59 -0.34
C PRO A 461 -14.88 -12.43 -1.01
N ASN A 462 -14.90 -11.25 -0.37
CA ASN A 462 -14.19 -10.07 -0.83
C ASN A 462 -12.86 -9.86 -0.09
N ALA A 463 -12.44 -10.74 0.81
CA ALA A 463 -11.10 -10.61 1.38
C ALA A 463 -10.09 -10.78 0.24
N ALA A 464 -9.03 -9.96 0.22
CA ALA A 464 -7.85 -10.28 -0.58
C ALA A 464 -7.47 -11.74 -0.27
N SER A 465 -7.10 -12.52 -1.30
CA SER A 465 -7.03 -14.00 -1.37
C SER A 465 -6.14 -14.71 -0.31
N ASP A 466 -5.73 -13.98 0.70
CA ASP A 466 -4.69 -14.28 1.64
C ASP A 466 -5.29 -14.82 2.93
N VAL A 467 -5.28 -16.15 3.03
CA VAL A 467 -5.71 -16.86 4.23
C VAL A 467 -4.80 -16.45 5.39
N PRO A 468 -5.37 -15.93 6.49
CA PRO A 468 -4.60 -15.58 7.68
C PRO A 468 -3.79 -16.78 8.19
N HIS A 469 -2.52 -16.58 8.51
CA HIS A 469 -1.66 -17.67 8.99
C HIS A 469 -0.66 -17.19 10.04
N VAL A 470 -0.27 -18.13 10.90
CA VAL A 470 0.72 -17.90 11.95
C VAL A 470 2.11 -18.18 11.39
N LEU A 471 3.04 -17.26 11.63
CA LEU A 471 4.42 -17.38 11.15
C LEU A 471 5.23 -18.34 12.03
N ARG A 472 6.29 -18.92 11.47
CA ARG A 472 7.19 -19.84 12.17
C ARG A 472 7.89 -19.22 13.38
N SER A 473 8.05 -17.89 13.38
CA SER A 473 8.63 -17.11 14.48
C SER A 473 7.68 -16.93 15.67
N SER A 474 6.42 -17.36 15.53
CA SER A 474 5.38 -17.25 16.54
C SER A 474 5.66 -18.11 17.77
N LYS A 475 5.40 -17.55 18.95
CA LYS A 475 5.46 -18.24 20.24
C LYS A 475 4.12 -18.13 20.96
N GLY A 476 3.57 -19.27 21.37
CA GLY A 476 2.33 -19.33 22.16
C GLY A 476 1.24 -20.19 21.52
N PRO A 477 0.14 -20.43 22.25
CA PRO A 477 -0.92 -21.33 21.82
C PRO A 477 -1.80 -20.69 20.73
N VAL A 478 -2.03 -21.41 19.63
CA VAL A 478 -2.81 -20.97 18.46
C VAL A 478 -3.88 -22.01 18.13
N ALA A 479 -5.09 -21.56 17.83
CA ALA A 479 -6.15 -22.43 17.33
C ALA A 479 -6.09 -22.58 15.79
N PRO A 480 -6.46 -23.74 15.21
CA PRO A 480 -6.96 -24.94 15.87
C PRO A 480 -5.81 -25.90 16.26
N ALA A 481 -5.25 -25.79 17.47
CA ALA A 481 -4.32 -26.80 17.98
C ALA A 481 -4.49 -27.02 19.50
N VAL A 482 -4.83 -28.29 19.80
CA VAL A 482 -4.98 -28.96 21.12
C VAL A 482 -6.05 -28.37 22.04
N ALA A 483 -6.95 -29.22 22.55
CA ALA A 483 -7.94 -28.85 23.54
C ALA A 483 -7.23 -28.19 24.74
N ALA A 484 -7.43 -26.89 24.91
CA ALA A 484 -6.75 -26.13 25.96
C ALA A 484 -7.08 -26.75 27.32
N SER A 485 -6.04 -27.03 28.12
CA SER A 485 -6.22 -27.30 29.54
C SER A 485 -6.92 -26.08 30.18
N PRO A 486 -7.88 -26.26 31.10
CA PRO A 486 -8.63 -25.14 31.71
C PRO A 486 -7.76 -24.10 32.44
N ASP A 487 -6.50 -24.44 32.73
CA ASP A 487 -5.53 -23.54 33.36
C ASP A 487 -4.62 -22.80 32.37
N GLN A 488 -4.63 -23.13 31.08
CA GLN A 488 -3.84 -22.44 30.06
C GLN A 488 -4.59 -21.22 29.49
N PRO A 489 -3.86 -20.15 29.10
CA PRO A 489 -4.49 -19.04 28.39
C PRO A 489 -5.15 -19.54 27.11
N LYS A 490 -6.35 -19.02 26.82
CA LYS A 490 -7.12 -19.33 25.60
C LYS A 490 -6.20 -19.25 24.37
N PRO A 491 -6.09 -20.32 23.56
CA PRO A 491 -5.37 -20.29 22.29
C PRO A 491 -5.95 -19.20 21.39
N HIS A 492 -5.07 -18.47 20.70
CA HIS A 492 -5.47 -17.40 19.79
C HIS A 492 -6.00 -17.97 18.48
N ASP A 493 -7.23 -17.63 18.12
CA ASP A 493 -7.85 -18.00 16.84
C ASP A 493 -7.72 -16.84 15.85
N VAL A 494 -6.81 -16.97 14.89
CA VAL A 494 -6.51 -15.92 13.90
C VAL A 494 -7.76 -15.49 13.11
N LEU A 495 -8.72 -16.40 12.92
CA LEU A 495 -9.93 -16.16 12.12
C LEU A 495 -11.08 -15.53 12.90
N LYS A 496 -11.00 -15.52 14.25
CA LYS A 496 -12.11 -15.07 15.11
C LYS A 496 -11.71 -14.01 16.12
N ASP A 497 -10.51 -14.09 16.66
CA ASP A 497 -10.09 -13.24 17.77
C ASP A 497 -9.69 -11.85 17.27
N GLU A 498 -10.17 -10.85 18.00
CA GLU A 498 -9.77 -9.44 17.84
C GLU A 498 -8.38 -9.23 18.45
N ILE A 499 -7.59 -8.34 17.83
CA ILE A 499 -6.30 -7.91 18.37
C ILE A 499 -6.37 -6.42 18.71
N THR A 500 -5.66 -6.01 19.76
CA THR A 500 -5.56 -4.59 20.15
C THR A 500 -4.15 -4.10 19.89
N VAL A 501 -3.99 -3.30 18.85
CA VAL A 501 -2.72 -2.69 18.45
C VAL A 501 -2.55 -1.35 19.14
N LEU A 502 -1.39 -1.12 19.74
CA LEU A 502 -1.04 0.18 20.32
C LEU A 502 -0.43 1.07 19.24
N VAL A 503 -0.95 2.29 19.11
CA VAL A 503 -0.50 3.26 18.10
C VAL A 503 -0.31 4.66 18.68
N GLU A 504 0.57 5.43 18.05
CA GLU A 504 0.78 6.84 18.39
C GLU A 504 -0.42 7.73 18.09
N ALA A 505 -0.53 8.85 18.82
CA ALA A 505 -1.63 9.79 18.67
C ALA A 505 -1.73 10.43 17.26
N GLY A 506 -0.59 10.62 16.57
CA GLY A 506 -0.57 11.12 15.21
C GLY A 506 -1.21 10.15 14.22
N VAL A 507 -0.91 8.86 14.36
CA VAL A 507 -1.46 7.78 13.55
C VAL A 507 -2.96 7.62 13.79
N ALA A 508 -3.38 7.66 15.05
CA ALA A 508 -4.78 7.52 15.41
C ALA A 508 -5.73 8.52 14.72
N LYS A 509 -5.21 9.71 14.34
CA LYS A 509 -5.97 10.76 13.64
C LYS A 509 -6.25 10.46 12.17
N VAL A 510 -5.44 9.62 11.53
CA VAL A 510 -5.59 9.28 10.10
C VAL A 510 -6.28 7.93 9.87
N LEU A 511 -6.45 7.13 10.92
CA LEU A 511 -7.17 5.87 10.85
C LEU A 511 -8.67 6.09 10.65
N SER A 512 -9.29 5.28 9.79
CA SER A 512 -10.73 5.27 9.60
C SER A 512 -11.30 3.89 9.94
N VAL A 513 -12.38 3.87 10.71
CA VAL A 513 -13.11 2.64 11.07
C VAL A 513 -13.70 2.03 9.80
N GLY A 514 -13.59 0.70 9.68
CA GLY A 514 -14.04 -0.07 8.52
C GLY A 514 -12.97 -0.33 7.47
N MET A 515 -11.89 0.46 7.41
CA MET A 515 -10.75 0.20 6.52
C MET A 515 -9.95 -1.01 6.98
N GLY A 516 -9.21 -1.62 6.05
CA GLY A 516 -8.51 -2.87 6.25
C GLY A 516 -7.00 -2.69 6.17
N LEU A 517 -6.28 -3.49 6.95
CA LEU A 517 -4.84 -3.50 7.02
C LEU A 517 -4.35 -4.94 6.82
N ILE A 518 -3.48 -5.14 5.85
CA ILE A 518 -2.76 -6.40 5.63
C ILE A 518 -1.35 -6.21 6.14
N GLY A 519 -0.91 -7.08 7.04
CA GLY A 519 0.41 -6.98 7.62
C GLY A 519 0.78 -8.14 8.53
N THR A 520 1.96 -8.03 9.11
CA THR A 520 2.45 -8.90 10.16
C THR A 520 2.20 -8.25 11.52
N TRP A 521 1.45 -8.93 12.37
CA TRP A 521 1.06 -8.50 13.72
C TRP A 521 1.83 -9.32 14.74
N VAL A 522 2.42 -8.65 15.74
CA VAL A 522 3.18 -9.33 16.78
C VAL A 522 2.59 -9.01 18.15
N GLN A 523 2.28 -10.07 18.89
CA GLN A 523 1.79 -9.98 20.25
C GLN A 523 2.93 -9.57 21.20
N LEU A 524 2.65 -8.63 22.09
CA LEU A 524 3.44 -8.33 23.29
C LEU A 524 3.08 -9.35 24.38
N ALA A 525 3.75 -10.50 24.38
CA ALA A 525 3.54 -11.54 25.40
C ALA A 525 4.39 -11.26 26.64
N ARG A 526 3.83 -11.50 27.84
CA ARG A 526 4.60 -11.43 29.08
C ARG A 526 5.58 -12.60 29.13
N VAL A 527 6.80 -12.36 29.58
CA VAL A 527 7.84 -13.41 29.70
C VAL A 527 7.36 -14.55 30.62
N GLN A 528 6.77 -14.20 31.77
CA GLN A 528 6.18 -15.14 32.72
C GLN A 528 5.09 -16.06 32.11
N ASP A 529 4.37 -15.60 31.08
CA ASP A 529 3.32 -16.38 30.45
C ASP A 529 3.90 -17.38 29.43
N GLN A 530 5.15 -17.17 28.99
CA GLN A 530 5.87 -18.08 28.09
C GLN A 530 6.63 -19.18 28.86
N GLU A 531 7.16 -18.87 30.04
CA GLU A 531 7.97 -19.80 30.86
C GLU A 531 7.12 -20.83 31.63
N GLY A 532 5.82 -20.57 31.80
CA GLY A 532 4.91 -21.40 32.62
C GLY A 532 4.59 -22.81 32.12
N GLY A 533 5.28 -23.31 31.08
CA GLY A 533 5.09 -24.66 30.53
C GLY A 533 5.85 -25.77 31.26
N GLU A 534 6.85 -25.46 32.07
CA GLU A 534 7.75 -26.46 32.68
C GLU A 534 7.98 -26.24 34.19
N THR A 535 6.99 -25.75 34.93
CA THR A 535 7.09 -25.83 36.39
C THR A 535 6.96 -27.28 36.81
N ASN A 536 8.10 -27.89 37.15
CA ASN A 536 8.21 -29.22 37.74
C ASN A 536 7.13 -29.41 38.81
N VAL A 537 6.21 -30.35 38.56
CA VAL A 537 5.04 -30.67 39.40
C VAL A 537 5.43 -31.12 40.83
N ASN A 538 6.72 -31.28 41.11
CA ASN A 538 7.22 -31.85 42.35
C ASN A 538 7.41 -30.86 43.51
N ASP A 539 7.35 -29.54 43.29
CA ASP A 539 7.36 -28.56 44.40
C ASP A 539 5.93 -28.18 44.79
N ALA A 540 5.29 -29.10 45.51
CA ALA A 540 3.95 -28.92 46.08
C ALA A 540 3.94 -27.81 47.15
N VAL A 541 3.71 -26.57 46.72
CA VAL A 541 3.38 -25.47 47.63
C VAL A 541 1.97 -25.70 48.19
N PRO A 542 1.77 -25.61 49.53
CA PRO A 542 0.48 -25.88 50.16
C PRO A 542 -0.63 -24.95 49.65
N GLU A 543 -1.82 -25.54 49.43
CA GLU A 543 -3.06 -24.92 48.92
C GLU A 543 -3.43 -23.61 49.65
N ALA A 544 -2.83 -22.49 49.23
CA ALA A 544 -3.27 -21.18 49.65
C ALA A 544 -4.58 -20.83 48.91
N LYS A 545 -5.70 -20.94 49.65
CA LYS A 545 -7.08 -20.54 49.31
C LYS A 545 -7.17 -19.65 48.06
N LYS A 546 -7.58 -20.24 46.91
CA LYS A 546 -7.90 -19.53 45.65
C LYS A 546 -8.93 -18.43 45.93
N LYS A 547 -8.47 -17.18 46.12
CA LYS A 547 -9.35 -16.00 46.14
C LYS A 547 -10.05 -15.91 44.78
N THR A 548 -11.37 -16.01 44.78
CA THR A 548 -12.23 -15.84 43.61
C THR A 548 -12.04 -14.43 43.04
N LEU A 549 -11.30 -14.32 41.93
CA LEU A 549 -11.16 -13.08 41.18
C LEU A 549 -12.53 -12.55 40.74
N THR A 550 -12.77 -11.26 40.95
CA THR A 550 -14.01 -10.59 40.52
C THR A 550 -14.14 -10.60 38.99
N LYS A 551 -15.38 -10.61 38.48
CA LYS A 551 -15.70 -10.74 37.03
C LYS A 551 -14.94 -9.71 36.16
N GLY A 552 -14.73 -8.50 36.65
CA GLY A 552 -13.97 -7.45 35.95
C GLY A 552 -12.46 -7.71 35.87
N GLN A 553 -11.86 -8.34 36.88
CA GLN A 553 -10.43 -8.68 36.87
C GLN A 553 -10.13 -9.85 35.92
N LYS A 554 -11.05 -10.81 35.78
CA LYS A 554 -10.93 -11.89 34.79
C LYS A 554 -10.96 -11.36 33.35
N ALA A 555 -11.86 -10.44 33.04
CA ALA A 555 -11.95 -9.85 31.70
C ALA A 555 -10.67 -9.09 31.31
N ARG A 556 -10.06 -8.36 32.27
CA ARG A 556 -8.84 -7.58 32.02
C ARG A 556 -7.56 -8.42 31.94
N ARG A 557 -7.50 -9.59 32.60
CA ARG A 557 -6.35 -10.50 32.47
C ARG A 557 -6.15 -11.03 31.05
N GLY A 558 -7.15 -10.91 30.17
CA GLY A 558 -7.08 -11.38 28.79
C GLY A 558 -6.69 -10.33 27.74
N LEU A 559 -6.56 -9.05 28.11
CA LEU A 559 -6.17 -8.04 27.12
C LEU A 559 -4.68 -8.21 26.79
N ARG A 560 -4.43 -8.53 25.51
CA ARG A 560 -3.09 -8.73 24.95
C ARG A 560 -2.86 -7.64 23.93
N TYR A 561 -1.77 -6.89 24.10
CA TYR A 561 -1.39 -5.83 23.19
C TYR A 561 -0.55 -6.37 22.04
N TRP A 562 -0.64 -5.68 20.91
CA TRP A 562 0.04 -6.02 19.67
C TRP A 562 0.75 -4.79 19.12
N TYR A 563 1.78 -5.01 18.32
CA TYR A 563 2.43 -3.98 17.51
C TYR A 563 2.52 -4.44 16.04
N ILE A 564 2.80 -3.49 15.15
CA ILE A 564 2.86 -3.75 13.70
C ILE A 564 4.32 -4.05 13.32
N ASP A 565 4.60 -5.26 12.88
CA ASP A 565 5.95 -5.60 12.43
C ASP A 565 6.18 -5.23 10.96
N GLU A 566 5.16 -5.43 10.12
CA GLU A 566 5.20 -5.01 8.72
C GLU A 566 3.78 -4.67 8.28
N LEU A 567 3.62 -3.54 7.57
CA LEU A 567 2.38 -3.21 6.88
C LEU A 567 2.59 -3.42 5.38
N VAL A 568 1.80 -4.29 4.77
CA VAL A 568 1.91 -4.65 3.35
C VAL A 568 0.93 -3.82 2.52
N LEU A 569 -0.33 -3.74 2.95
CA LEU A 569 -1.38 -3.05 2.20
C LEU A 569 -2.41 -2.44 3.13
N VAL A 570 -2.91 -1.26 2.75
CA VAL A 570 -4.12 -0.64 3.33
C VAL A 570 -5.23 -0.74 2.30
N VAL A 571 -6.34 -1.37 2.65
CA VAL A 571 -7.50 -1.53 1.77
C VAL A 571 -8.68 -0.67 2.25
N PRO A 572 -9.45 -0.04 1.35
CA PRO A 572 -10.68 0.66 1.70
C PRO A 572 -11.76 -0.29 2.28
N SER A 573 -12.73 0.27 3.00
CA SER A 573 -13.85 -0.45 3.62
C SER A 573 -14.75 -1.15 2.60
N TYR A 574 -14.81 -0.62 1.39
CA TYR A 574 -15.60 -1.13 0.26
C TYR A 574 -14.82 -2.09 -0.66
N TRP A 575 -13.65 -2.61 -0.25
CA TRP A 575 -12.84 -3.49 -1.08
C TRP A 575 -13.66 -4.62 -1.75
N ALA A 576 -13.48 -4.78 -3.07
CA ALA A 576 -14.18 -5.78 -3.87
C ALA A 576 -13.25 -6.42 -4.90
N VAL A 577 -13.52 -7.69 -5.22
CA VAL A 577 -12.80 -8.50 -6.23
C VAL A 577 -13.77 -8.96 -7.31
#